data_AF-A0A662SB02-F1
#
_entry.id   AF-A0A662SB02-F1
#
_cell.length_a   1.000
_cell.length_b   1.000
_cell.length_c   1.000
_cell.angle_alpha   90.00
_cell.angle_beta   90.00
_cell.angle_gamma   90.00
#
_symmetry.space_group_name_H-M   'P 1'
#
loop_
_entity.id
_entity.type
_entity.pdbx_description
1 polymer ?
#
loop_
_entity_poly.entity_id
_entity_poly.type
_entity_poly.pdbx_seq_one_letter_code
_entity_poly.pdbx_strand_id
1 'polypeptide(L)' 'MFINFLLDPAVAAVNSNYIGYANPIKAAQPLMEDDVLNDPLIYPPEDIQKRLWFIPVLSEEDKAKLDEVWEEIQAA' A
#
# COMPACT_ATOMS: atom_id res chain seq x y z
N MET A 1 -19.45 9.88 -7.01
CA MET A 1 -18.87 11.21 -6.70
C MET A 1 -17.56 11.10 -5.92
N PHE A 2 -17.46 10.29 -4.86
CA PHE A 2 -16.24 10.16 -4.04
C PHE A 2 -15.03 9.54 -4.75
N ILE A 3 -15.23 8.44 -5.51
CA ILE A 3 -14.11 7.80 -6.24
C ILE A 3 -13.44 8.79 -7.19
N ASN A 4 -14.22 9.55 -7.97
CA ASN A 4 -13.67 10.57 -8.86
C ASN A 4 -12.87 11.64 -8.12
N PHE A 5 -13.31 12.05 -6.92
CA PHE A 5 -12.56 13.00 -6.09
C PHE A 5 -11.20 12.43 -5.67
N LEU A 6 -11.13 11.17 -5.24
CA LEU A 6 -9.85 10.53 -4.89
C LEU A 6 -8.91 10.31 -6.09
N LEU A 7 -9.46 10.26 -7.32
CA LEU A 7 -8.68 10.12 -8.54
C LEU A 7 -8.13 11.46 -9.07
N ASP A 8 -8.55 12.60 -8.51
CA ASP A 8 -7.96 13.89 -8.83
C ASP A 8 -6.49 13.94 -8.38
N PRO A 9 -5.53 14.35 -9.24
CA PRO A 9 -4.11 14.33 -8.90
C PRO A 9 -3.74 15.15 -7.68
N ALA A 10 -4.38 16.32 -7.46
CA ALA A 10 -4.07 17.16 -6.32
C ALA A 10 -4.59 16.54 -5.02
N VAL A 11 -5.76 15.90 -5.08
CA VAL A 11 -6.31 15.15 -3.93
C VAL A 11 -5.45 13.94 -3.59
N ALA A 12 -5.01 13.17 -4.60
CA ALA A 12 -4.14 12.02 -4.40
C ALA A 12 -2.79 12.43 -3.78
N ALA A 13 -2.20 13.55 -4.24
CA ALA A 13 -0.95 14.09 -3.69
C ALA A 13 -1.12 14.53 -2.23
N VAL A 14 -2.17 15.30 -1.90
CA VAL A 14 -2.47 15.71 -0.51
C VAL A 14 -2.61 14.48 0.40
N ASN A 15 -3.29 13.44 -0.08
CA ASN A 15 -3.46 12.23 0.71
C ASN A 15 -2.11 11.55 0.96
N SER A 16 -1.32 11.28 -0.09
CA SER A 16 -0.01 10.64 0.03
C SER A 16 0.98 11.44 0.88
N ASN A 17 1.03 12.77 0.73
CA ASN A 17 1.91 13.62 1.55
C ASN A 17 1.56 13.53 3.03
N TYR A 18 0.26 13.41 3.37
CA TYR A 18 -0.17 13.32 4.75
C TYR A 18 0.01 11.92 5.35
N ILE A 19 -0.38 10.85 4.64
CA ILE A 19 -0.38 9.49 5.19
C ILE A 19 0.92 8.71 4.98
N GLY A 20 1.80 9.18 4.07
CA GLY A 20 3.09 8.53 3.79
C GLY A 20 3.00 7.23 2.98
N TYR A 21 1.94 7.03 2.19
CA TYR A 21 1.80 5.88 1.29
C TYR A 21 1.89 6.29 -0.17
N ALA A 22 2.51 5.45 -0.99
CA ALA A 22 2.49 5.58 -2.44
C ALA A 22 1.04 5.47 -2.96
N ASN A 23 0.67 6.36 -3.89
CA ASN A 23 -0.58 6.28 -4.61
C ASN A 23 -0.36 5.84 -6.08
N PRO A 24 -1.37 5.25 -6.75
CA PRO A 24 -1.24 4.76 -8.12
C PRO A 24 -1.42 5.85 -9.20
N ILE A 25 -1.69 7.11 -8.82
CA ILE A 25 -2.01 8.21 -9.73
C ILE A 25 -0.70 8.89 -10.18
N LYS A 26 -0.12 8.44 -11.30
CA LYS A 26 1.15 8.99 -11.82
C LYS A 26 1.12 10.51 -12.01
N ALA A 27 -0.03 11.08 -12.37
CA ALA A 27 -0.20 12.52 -12.54
C ALA A 27 -0.10 13.32 -11.22
N ALA A 28 -0.16 12.66 -10.06
CA ALA A 28 0.01 13.26 -8.75
C ALA A 28 1.49 13.46 -8.37
N GLN A 29 2.42 12.69 -8.96
CA GLN A 29 3.85 12.73 -8.60
C GLN A 29 4.47 14.14 -8.66
N PRO A 30 4.19 14.99 -9.68
CA PRO A 30 4.73 16.36 -9.71
C PRO A 30 4.18 17.29 -8.61
N LEU A 31 3.16 16.85 -7.86
CA LEU A 31 2.49 17.61 -6.79
C LEU A 31 2.86 17.06 -5.40
N MET A 32 3.62 15.98 -5.33
CA MET A 32 4.03 15.35 -4.07
C MET A 32 5.26 16.03 -3.49
N GLU A 33 5.41 15.96 -2.17
CA GLU A 33 6.62 16.45 -1.50
C GLU A 33 7.82 15.56 -1.85
N ASP A 34 9.00 16.18 -2.01
CA ASP A 34 10.21 15.49 -2.49
C ASP A 34 10.67 14.38 -1.54
N ASP A 35 10.48 14.57 -0.23
CA ASP A 35 10.79 13.58 0.79
C ASP A 35 9.87 12.36 0.72
N VAL A 36 8.60 12.53 0.34
CA VAL A 36 7.65 11.41 0.13
C VAL A 36 7.89 10.71 -1.21
N LEU A 37 8.08 11.48 -2.29
CA LEU A 37 8.25 10.91 -3.63
C LEU A 37 9.56 10.13 -3.78
N ASN A 38 10.62 10.58 -3.11
CA ASN A 38 11.96 9.98 -3.22
C ASN A 38 12.31 9.03 -2.05
N ASP A 39 11.40 8.78 -1.10
CA ASP A 39 11.63 7.80 -0.03
C ASP A 39 11.57 6.37 -0.59
N PRO A 40 12.69 5.60 -0.55
CA PRO A 40 12.71 4.21 -1.03
C PRO A 40 11.88 3.25 -0.18
N LEU A 41 11.40 3.64 1.00
CA LEU A 41 10.43 2.87 1.79
C LEU A 41 9.00 3.04 1.25
N ILE A 42 8.70 4.18 0.61
CA ILE A 42 7.39 4.50 0.03
C ILE A 42 7.35 4.09 -1.44
N TYR A 43 8.39 4.45 -2.21
CA TYR A 43 8.59 4.07 -3.61
C TYR A 43 9.85 3.19 -3.74
N PRO A 44 9.75 1.87 -3.50
CA PRO A 44 10.91 0.99 -3.51
C PRO A 44 11.60 0.92 -4.87
N PRO A 45 12.93 0.74 -4.92
CA PRO A 45 13.65 0.53 -6.16
C PRO A 45 13.27 -0.83 -6.81
N GLU A 46 13.54 -0.95 -8.10
CA GLU A 46 13.08 -2.09 -8.93
C GLU A 46 13.57 -3.45 -8.43
N ASP A 47 14.79 -3.52 -7.88
CA ASP A 47 15.38 -4.74 -7.31
C ASP A 47 14.62 -5.22 -6.06
N ILE A 48 14.11 -4.29 -5.25
CA ILE A 48 13.24 -4.61 -4.11
C ILE A 48 11.84 -5.00 -4.60
N GLN A 49 11.27 -4.27 -5.57
CA GLN A 49 9.95 -4.61 -6.12
C GLN A 49 9.89 -6.04 -6.67
N LYS A 50 10.97 -6.52 -7.32
CA LYS A 50 11.08 -7.90 -7.84
C LYS A 50 11.03 -8.99 -6.78
N ARG A 51 11.23 -8.66 -5.51
CA ARG A 51 11.21 -9.60 -4.39
C ARG A 51 9.87 -9.62 -3.64
N LEU A 52 8.97 -8.68 -3.96
CA LEU A 52 7.65 -8.58 -3.33
C LEU A 52 6.68 -9.59 -3.98
N TRP A 53 5.68 -10.01 -3.22
CA TRP A 53 4.65 -10.94 -3.68
C TRP A 53 3.30 -10.57 -3.08
N PHE A 54 2.23 -10.84 -3.81
CA PHE A 54 0.86 -10.66 -3.33
C PHE A 54 0.42 -11.91 -2.58
N ILE A 55 -0.31 -11.72 -1.49
CA ILE A 55 -0.98 -12.82 -0.81
C ILE A 55 -2.01 -13.41 -1.79
N PRO A 56 -1.98 -14.74 -2.05
CA PRO A 56 -2.93 -15.37 -2.93
C PRO A 56 -4.35 -15.31 -2.34
N VAL A 57 -5.36 -15.52 -3.19
CA VAL A 57 -6.71 -15.76 -2.69
C VAL A 57 -6.71 -17.08 -1.92
N LEU A 58 -6.93 -17.01 -0.62
CA LEU A 58 -6.97 -18.17 0.27
C LEU A 58 -8.34 -18.86 0.18
N SER A 59 -8.34 -20.19 0.29
CA SER A 59 -9.58 -20.95 0.51
C SER A 59 -10.12 -20.67 1.91
N GLU A 60 -11.39 -21.00 2.16
CA GLU A 60 -11.97 -20.85 3.50
C GLU A 60 -11.27 -21.75 4.54
N GLU A 61 -10.80 -22.93 4.12
CA GLU A 61 -10.00 -23.83 4.96
C GLU A 61 -8.65 -23.21 5.34
N ASP A 62 -7.94 -22.64 4.36
CA ASP A 62 -6.63 -22.00 4.61
C ASP A 62 -6.77 -20.77 5.52
N LYS A 63 -7.84 -19.98 5.37
CA LYS A 63 -8.14 -18.82 6.23
C LYS A 63 -8.39 -19.26 7.66
N ALA A 64 -9.28 -20.25 7.86
CA ALA A 64 -9.59 -20.76 9.19
C ALA A 64 -8.33 -21.31 9.87
N LYS A 65 -7.44 -21.97 9.11
CA LYS A 65 -6.19 -22.47 9.66
C LYS A 65 -5.22 -21.35 10.05
N LEU A 66 -5.14 -20.29 9.25
CA LEU A 66 -4.33 -19.12 9.57
C LEU A 66 -4.82 -18.43 10.86
N ASP A 67 -6.13 -18.28 11.01
CA ASP A 67 -6.76 -17.65 12.19
C ASP A 67 -6.50 -18.48 13.46
N GLU A 68 -6.70 -19.80 13.41
CA GLU A 68 -6.41 -20.71 14.54
C GLU A 68 -4.95 -20.60 15.01
N VAL A 69 -3.99 -20.69 14.06
CA VAL A 69 -2.56 -20.58 14.38
C VAL A 69 -2.22 -19.20 14.95
N TRP A 70 -2.88 -18.15 14.47
CA TRP A 70 -2.68 -16.81 14.99
C TRP A 70 -3.19 -16.66 16.43
N GLU A 71 -4.37 -17.20 16.75
CA GLU A 71 -4.90 -17.21 18.11
C GLU A 71 -3.98 -17.94 19.09
N GLU A 72 -3.42 -19.08 18.69
CA GLU A 72 -2.44 -19.84 19.48
C GLU A 72 -1.18 -19.00 19.77
N ILE A 73 -0.64 -18.31 18.76
CA ILE A 73 0.53 -17.43 18.91
C ILE A 73 0.22 -16.26 19.87
N GLN A 74 -0.97 -15.67 19.77
CA GLN A 74 -1.37 -14.55 20.64
C GLN A 74 -1.59 -14.96 22.10
N ALA A 75 -1.96 -16.22 22.35
CA ALA A 75 -2.22 -16.74 23.68
C ALA A 75 -0.95 -17.18 24.44
N ALA A 76 0.18 -17.34 23.75
CA ALA A 76 1.49 -17.73 24.31
C ALA A 76 2.28 -16.55 24.90
#